data_AF-A0A4Y2HGG0-F1
#
_entry.id   AF-A0A4Y2HGG0-F1
#
_cell.length_a   1.000
_cell.length_b   1.000
_cell.length_c   1.000
_cell.angle_alpha   90.00
_cell.angle_beta   90.00
_cell.angle_gamma   90.00
#
_symmetry.space_group_name_H-M   'P 1'
#
loop_
_entity.id
_entity.type
_entity.pdbx_description
1 polymer ?
#
loop_
_entity_poly.entity_id
_entity_poly.type
_entity_poly.pdbx_seq_one_letter_code
_entity_poly.pdbx_strand_id
1 'polypeptide(L)'
;IDVIDDIEDPVAAWKSLEEHFRPNSRARVIGLTDDFFSCRINPQEEIGVYAARIRSIVDQLKDASKPISEWYQAFQLIRFLPPEFNGIVQYIYRWDDKEFMFDKILQELIAEESRLKQSINTKFVPSVYWKKQHF
;
A
#
# COMPACT_ATOMS: atom_id res chain seq x y z
N ILE A 1 -32.95 5.18 -8.73
CA ILE A 1 -32.78 4.28 -9.89
C ILE A 1 -33.71 3.11 -9.63
N ASP A 2 -34.92 3.19 -10.18
CA ASP A 2 -35.87 2.07 -10.18
C ASP A 2 -35.40 1.07 -11.24
N VAL A 3 -34.78 -0.03 -10.80
CA VAL A 3 -34.31 -1.10 -11.69
C VAL A 3 -35.32 -2.27 -11.73
N ILE A 4 -36.52 -2.11 -11.17
CA ILE A 4 -37.41 -3.27 -10.88
C ILE A 4 -38.75 -3.18 -11.60
N ASP A 5 -39.12 -2.05 -12.20
CA ASP A 5 -40.52 -1.87 -12.63
C ASP A 5 -40.89 -2.53 -13.96
N ASP A 6 -39.98 -3.25 -14.62
CA ASP A 6 -40.28 -3.88 -15.92
C ASP A 6 -39.43 -5.14 -16.20
N ILE A 7 -39.57 -6.20 -15.38
CA ILE A 7 -38.85 -7.47 -15.63
C ILE A 7 -39.81 -8.66 -15.72
N GLU A 8 -40.10 -9.09 -16.96
CA GLU A 8 -40.92 -10.27 -17.29
C GLU A 8 -40.26 -11.62 -16.93
N ASP A 9 -38.98 -11.65 -16.54
CA ASP A 9 -38.29 -12.90 -16.16
C ASP A 9 -37.42 -12.75 -14.89
N PRO A 10 -37.90 -13.29 -13.75
CA PRO A 10 -37.16 -13.32 -12.49
C PRO A 10 -35.76 -13.98 -12.58
N VAL A 11 -35.56 -14.93 -13.51
CA VAL A 11 -34.27 -15.59 -13.72
C VAL A 11 -33.30 -14.64 -14.43
N ALA A 12 -33.78 -13.87 -15.41
CA ALA A 12 -32.98 -12.84 -16.07
C ALA A 12 -32.63 -11.70 -15.11
N ALA A 13 -33.58 -11.27 -14.26
CA ALA A 13 -33.35 -10.31 -13.19
C ALA A 13 -32.25 -10.80 -12.23
N TRP A 14 -32.39 -12.03 -11.75
CA TRP A 14 -31.44 -12.64 -10.81
C TRP A 14 -30.04 -12.80 -11.41
N LYS A 15 -29.94 -13.23 -12.67
CA LYS A 15 -28.66 -13.38 -13.36
C LYS A 15 -27.97 -12.05 -13.62
N SER A 16 -28.72 -10.99 -13.94
CA SER A 16 -28.18 -9.63 -14.10
C SER A 16 -27.70 -9.05 -12.77
N LEU A 17 -28.45 -9.30 -11.68
CA LEU A 17 -28.04 -8.98 -10.31
C LEU A 17 -26.76 -9.74 -9.96
N GLU A 18 -26.72 -11.05 -10.20
CA GLU A 18 -25.56 -11.90 -9.92
C GLU A 18 -24.33 -11.44 -10.70
N GLU A 19 -24.46 -11.07 -11.99
CA GLU A 19 -23.36 -10.51 -12.77
C GLU A 19 -22.85 -9.16 -12.25
N HIS A 20 -23.75 -8.30 -11.76
CA HIS A 20 -23.39 -6.99 -11.19
C HIS A 20 -22.74 -7.10 -9.80
N PHE A 21 -23.27 -7.97 -8.94
CA PHE A 21 -22.82 -8.14 -7.55
C PHE A 21 -21.82 -9.28 -7.37
N ARG A 22 -21.41 -9.95 -8.47
CA ARG A 22 -20.36 -10.95 -8.43
C ARG A 22 -19.08 -10.33 -7.86
N PRO A 23 -18.36 -11.06 -6.98
CA PRO A 23 -17.07 -10.63 -6.46
C PRO A 23 -16.05 -10.25 -7.55
N ASN A 24 -16.24 -10.74 -8.78
CA ASN A 24 -15.32 -10.56 -9.90
C ASN A 24 -15.92 -9.71 -11.02
N SER A 25 -16.94 -8.88 -10.72
CA SER A 25 -17.52 -7.98 -11.71
C SER A 25 -16.44 -7.03 -12.26
N ARG A 26 -16.58 -6.66 -13.55
CA ARG A 26 -15.63 -5.75 -14.21
C ARG A 26 -15.46 -4.43 -13.44
N ALA A 27 -16.58 -3.88 -12.94
CA ALA A 27 -16.58 -2.66 -12.15
C ALA A 27 -15.74 -2.80 -10.87
N ARG A 28 -15.86 -3.91 -10.14
CA ARG A 28 -15.06 -4.15 -8.93
C ARG A 28 -13.57 -4.28 -9.23
N VAL A 29 -13.21 -5.04 -10.27
CA VAL A 29 -11.80 -5.20 -10.67
C VAL A 29 -11.17 -3.86 -11.06
N ILE A 30 -11.90 -3.03 -11.82
CA ILE A 30 -11.44 -1.69 -12.20
C ILE A 30 -11.27 -0.82 -10.95
N GLY A 31 -12.26 -0.78 -10.06
CA GLY A 31 -12.18 -0.02 -8.81
C GLY A 31 -10.99 -0.44 -7.94
N LEU A 32 -10.77 -1.75 -7.76
CA LEU A 32 -9.60 -2.25 -7.02
C LEU A 32 -8.27 -1.91 -7.70
N THR A 33 -8.24 -1.87 -9.03
CA THR A 33 -7.04 -1.47 -9.78
C THR A 33 -6.75 0.01 -9.59
N ASP A 34 -7.78 0.86 -9.63
CA ASP A 34 -7.68 2.29 -9.35
C ASP A 34 -7.25 2.53 -7.90
N ASP A 35 -7.84 1.81 -6.94
CA ASP A 35 -7.47 1.84 -5.53
C ASP A 35 -5.99 1.48 -5.34
N PHE A 36 -5.51 0.44 -6.04
CA PHE A 36 -4.11 0.01 -5.98
C PHE A 36 -3.17 1.15 -6.42
N PHE A 37 -3.37 1.71 -7.61
CA PHE A 37 -2.48 2.75 -8.15
C PHE A 37 -2.63 4.11 -7.45
N SER A 38 -3.77 4.37 -6.82
CA SER A 38 -4.03 5.59 -6.05
C SER A 38 -3.69 5.47 -4.56
N CYS A 39 -3.36 4.27 -4.07
CA CYS A 39 -3.07 4.00 -2.67
C CYS A 39 -1.82 4.77 -2.20
N ARG A 40 -2.04 5.85 -1.45
CA ARG A 40 -1.00 6.70 -0.85
C ARG A 40 -0.88 6.43 0.64
N ILE A 41 0.33 6.58 1.17
CA ILE A 41 0.55 6.64 2.61
C ILE A 41 -0.17 7.88 3.18
N ASN A 42 -0.86 7.69 4.29
CA ASN A 42 -1.53 8.77 5.00
C ASN A 42 -0.56 9.52 5.93
N PRO A 43 -0.85 10.77 6.30
CA PRO A 43 -0.06 11.46 7.32
C PRO A 43 -0.02 10.65 8.62
N GLN A 44 1.18 10.49 9.20
CA GLN A 44 1.42 9.74 10.45
C GLN A 44 1.13 8.23 10.39
N GLU A 45 0.80 7.69 9.22
CA GLU A 45 0.65 6.25 9.06
C GLU A 45 2.00 5.53 9.11
N GLU A 46 2.06 4.40 9.79
CA GLU A 46 3.25 3.55 9.82
C GLU A 46 3.39 2.76 8.50
N ILE A 47 4.63 2.54 8.07
CA ILE A 47 4.96 1.81 6.84
C ILE A 47 4.30 0.42 6.81
N GLY A 48 4.29 -0.29 7.94
CA GLY A 48 3.66 -1.61 8.03
C GLY A 48 2.16 -1.58 7.77
N VAL A 49 1.46 -0.52 8.22
CA VAL A 49 0.02 -0.33 7.99
C VAL A 49 -0.24 0.02 6.53
N TYR A 50 0.57 0.91 5.95
CA TYR A 50 0.49 1.24 4.53
C TYR A 50 0.67 0.00 3.63
N ALA A 51 1.69 -0.81 3.91
CA ALA A 51 1.95 -2.05 3.19
C ALA A 51 0.81 -3.06 3.32
N ALA A 52 0.19 -3.17 4.50
CA ALA A 52 -0.97 -4.04 4.71
C ALA A 52 -2.17 -3.61 3.85
N ARG A 53 -2.41 -2.30 3.67
CA ARG A 53 -3.47 -1.81 2.77
C ARG A 53 -3.20 -2.19 1.32
N ILE A 54 -1.95 -2.03 0.84
CA ILE A 54 -1.57 -2.45 -0.51
C ILE A 54 -1.80 -3.96 -0.69
N ARG A 55 -1.30 -4.79 0.24
CA ARG A 55 -1.50 -6.25 0.20
C ARG A 55 -2.97 -6.64 0.18
N SER A 56 -3.80 -5.98 0.99
CA SER A 56 -5.25 -6.24 1.01
C SER A 56 -5.91 -6.00 -0.35
N ILE A 57 -5.47 -5.00 -1.11
CA ILE A 57 -5.98 -4.76 -2.47
C ILE A 57 -5.44 -5.81 -3.44
N VAL A 58 -4.15 -6.16 -3.35
CA VAL A 58 -3.52 -7.21 -4.17
C VAL A 58 -4.21 -8.56 -3.98
N ASP A 59 -4.49 -8.94 -2.73
CA ASP A 59 -5.16 -10.19 -2.40
C ASP A 59 -6.57 -10.23 -3.00
N GLN A 60 -7.34 -9.13 -2.90
CA GLN A 60 -8.65 -9.03 -3.54
C GLN A 60 -8.59 -9.12 -5.07
N LEU A 61 -7.58 -8.51 -5.70
CA LEU A 61 -7.36 -8.61 -7.13
C LEU A 61 -6.96 -10.03 -7.55
N LYS A 62 -6.15 -10.72 -6.74
CA LYS A 62 -5.79 -12.12 -6.93
C LYS A 62 -7.01 -13.04 -6.82
N ASP A 63 -7.86 -12.83 -5.81
CA ASP A 63 -9.12 -13.57 -5.64
C ASP A 63 -10.07 -13.34 -6.82
N ALA A 64 -10.03 -12.14 -7.42
CA ALA A 64 -10.72 -11.82 -8.66
C ALA A 64 -10.06 -12.36 -9.94
N SER A 65 -9.03 -13.21 -9.82
CA SER A 65 -8.25 -13.78 -10.93
C SER A 65 -7.58 -12.71 -11.81
N LYS A 66 -7.18 -11.59 -11.20
CA LYS A 66 -6.50 -10.44 -11.83
C LYS A 66 -5.27 -10.02 -11.02
N PRO A 67 -4.30 -10.92 -10.78
CA PRO A 67 -3.15 -10.63 -9.93
C PRO A 67 -2.31 -9.47 -10.48
N ILE A 68 -1.77 -8.64 -9.58
CA ILE A 68 -0.79 -7.60 -9.90
C ILE A 68 0.61 -8.21 -9.81
N SER A 69 1.47 -7.91 -10.80
CA SER A 69 2.84 -8.42 -10.78
C SER A 69 3.61 -7.93 -9.56
N GLU A 70 4.53 -8.76 -9.05
CA GLU A 70 5.36 -8.44 -7.89
C GLU A 70 6.09 -7.09 -8.04
N TRP A 71 6.58 -6.81 -9.24
CA TRP A 71 7.20 -5.53 -9.57
C TRP A 71 6.21 -4.39 -9.29
N TYR A 72 5.01 -4.37 -9.87
CA TYR A 72 4.08 -3.26 -9.58
C TYR A 72 3.72 -3.12 -8.10
N GLN A 73 3.64 -4.21 -7.34
CA GLN A 73 3.44 -4.16 -5.88
C GLN A 73 4.59 -3.45 -5.18
N ALA A 74 5.81 -3.89 -5.47
CA ALA A 74 7.05 -3.33 -4.92
C ALA A 74 7.21 -1.85 -5.31
N PHE A 75 6.83 -1.48 -6.54
CA PHE A 75 6.80 -0.10 -7.01
C PHE A 75 5.84 0.76 -6.19
N GLN A 76 4.61 0.26 -6.00
CA GLN A 76 3.55 1.00 -5.33
C GLN A 76 3.97 1.34 -3.89
N LEU A 77 4.65 0.41 -3.21
CA LEU A 77 5.12 0.59 -1.84
C LEU A 77 6.10 1.77 -1.67
N ILE A 78 6.91 2.07 -2.70
CA ILE A 78 7.92 3.16 -2.63
C ILE A 78 7.45 4.47 -3.29
N ARG A 79 6.38 4.44 -4.09
CA ARG A 79 5.98 5.53 -4.99
C ARG A 79 5.54 6.82 -4.27
N PHE A 80 4.87 6.69 -3.14
CA PHE A 80 4.22 7.80 -2.45
C PHE A 80 4.80 8.08 -1.06
N LEU A 81 6.00 7.57 -0.79
CA LEU A 81 6.64 7.76 0.51
C LEU A 81 7.00 9.23 0.77
N PRO A 82 7.00 9.66 2.05
CA PRO A 82 7.47 10.98 2.43
C PRO A 82 8.95 11.22 2.07
N PRO A 83 9.38 12.49 1.86
CA PRO A 83 10.74 12.82 1.44
C PRO A 83 11.85 12.29 2.35
N GLU A 84 11.56 12.03 3.63
CA GLU A 84 12.49 11.47 4.59
C GLU A 84 12.99 10.07 4.17
N PHE A 85 12.22 9.34 3.36
CA PHE A 85 12.57 8.03 2.81
C PHE A 85 13.35 8.11 1.48
N ASN A 86 13.58 9.30 0.91
CA ASN A 86 14.25 9.43 -0.38
C ASN A 86 15.62 8.73 -0.42
N GLY A 87 16.36 8.75 0.69
CA GLY A 87 17.66 8.07 0.79
C GLY A 87 17.57 6.56 0.58
N ILE A 88 16.64 5.89 1.28
CA ILE A 88 16.46 4.43 1.15
C ILE A 88 15.88 4.07 -0.22
N VAL A 89 14.98 4.89 -0.77
CA VAL A 89 14.41 4.68 -2.10
C VAL A 89 15.50 4.72 -3.19
N GLN A 90 16.42 5.69 -3.12
CA GLN A 90 17.56 5.77 -4.05
C GLN A 90 18.52 4.59 -3.90
N TYR A 91 18.68 4.05 -2.69
CA TYR A 91 19.45 2.83 -2.46
C TYR A 91 18.79 1.60 -3.09
N ILE A 92 17.47 1.44 -2.92
CA ILE A 92 16.68 0.35 -3.50
C ILE A 92 16.75 0.36 -5.03
N TYR A 93 16.70 1.53 -5.68
CA TYR A 93 16.82 1.63 -7.14
C TYR A 93 18.16 1.14 -7.72
N ARG A 94 19.17 0.89 -6.89
CA ARG A 94 20.47 0.36 -7.32
C ARG A 94 20.57 -1.16 -7.19
N TRP A 95 19.54 -1.82 -6.67
CA TRP A 95 19.51 -3.27 -6.55
C TRP A 95 19.38 -3.94 -7.92
N ASP A 96 19.78 -5.21 -7.98
CA ASP A 96 19.43 -6.07 -9.11
C ASP A 96 17.90 -6.22 -9.19
N ASP A 97 17.33 -6.31 -10.40
CA ASP A 97 15.88 -6.48 -10.60
C ASP A 97 15.28 -7.66 -9.82
N LYS A 98 16.04 -8.75 -9.65
CA LYS A 98 15.63 -9.95 -8.88
C LYS A 98 15.43 -9.68 -7.39
N GLU A 99 16.03 -8.62 -6.87
CA GLU A 99 15.94 -8.22 -5.48
C GLU A 99 14.81 -7.20 -5.24
N PHE A 100 14.23 -6.65 -6.32
CA PHE A 100 13.13 -5.69 -6.27
C PHE A 100 11.81 -6.41 -5.96
N MET A 101 11.70 -6.87 -4.72
CA MET A 101 10.61 -7.69 -4.20
C MET A 101 9.90 -6.95 -3.06
N PHE A 102 8.57 -7.06 -2.99
CA PHE A 102 7.74 -6.31 -2.03
C PHE A 102 8.21 -6.52 -0.59
N ASP A 103 8.42 -7.78 -0.20
CA ASP A 103 8.78 -8.15 1.16
C ASP A 103 10.17 -7.65 1.56
N LYS A 104 11.13 -7.70 0.64
CA LYS A 104 12.49 -7.20 0.89
C LYS A 104 12.49 -5.68 1.04
N ILE A 105 11.77 -4.97 0.18
CA ILE A 105 11.60 -3.52 0.28
C ILE A 105 10.91 -3.15 1.59
N LEU A 106 9.83 -3.86 1.96
CA LEU A 106 9.11 -3.60 3.21
C LEU A 106 10.04 -3.72 4.43
N GLN A 107 10.91 -4.73 4.47
CA GLN A 107 11.87 -4.89 5.54
C GLN A 107 12.82 -3.69 5.67
N GLU A 108 13.37 -3.21 4.56
CA GLU A 108 14.24 -2.02 4.54
C GLU A 108 13.50 -0.75 4.96
N LEU A 109 12.26 -0.57 4.51
CA LEU A 109 11.45 0.59 4.88
C LEU A 109 11.09 0.60 6.37
N ILE A 110 10.80 -0.56 6.98
CA ILE A 110 10.54 -0.67 8.43
C ILE A 110 11.81 -0.36 9.24
N ALA A 111 12.97 -0.83 8.76
CA ALA A 111 14.26 -0.50 9.38
C ALA A 111 14.54 1.01 9.29
N GLU A 112 14.27 1.63 8.15
CA GLU A 112 14.45 3.06 7.95
C GLU A 112 13.47 3.89 8.80
N GLU A 113 12.20 3.48 8.89
CA GLU A 113 11.22 4.14 9.78
C GLU A 113 11.69 4.12 11.24
N SER A 114 12.22 2.98 11.69
CA SER A 114 12.78 2.83 13.03
C SER A 114 13.97 3.76 13.26
N ARG A 115 14.87 3.88 12.26
CA ARG A 115 16.03 4.79 12.30
C ARG A 115 15.60 6.26 12.37
N LEU A 116 14.60 6.65 11.59
CA LEU A 116 14.05 8.01 11.58
C LEU A 116 13.42 8.37 12.93
N LYS A 117 12.59 7.47 13.50
CA LYS A 117 11.99 7.63 14.84
C LYS A 117 13.06 7.83 15.93
N GLN A 118 14.17 7.09 15.87
CA GLN A 118 15.30 7.24 16.80
C GLN A 118 16.07 8.56 16.62
N SER A 119 16.27 9.00 15.37
CA SER A 119 16.93 10.29 15.07
C SER A 119 16.14 11.48 15.63
N ILE A 120 14.82 11.40 15.60
CA ILE A 120 13.94 12.42 16.18
C ILE A 120 14.10 12.41 17.70
N ASN A 121 14.01 11.24 18.36
CA ASN A 121 14.13 11.14 19.80
C ASN A 121 15.51 11.63 20.32
N THR A 122 16.60 11.28 19.63
CA THR A 122 17.95 11.77 19.98
C THR A 122 18.14 13.27 19.81
N LYS A 123 17.43 13.94 18.90
CA LYS A 123 17.41 15.41 18.82
C LYS A 123 16.66 16.05 19.99
N PHE A 124 15.66 15.36 20.56
CA PHE A 124 14.87 15.84 21.69
C PHE A 124 15.45 15.48 23.06
N VAL A 125 16.38 14.52 23.16
CA VAL A 125 17.26 14.32 24.33
C VAL A 125 18.50 15.20 24.11
N PRO A 126 18.47 16.49 24.46
CA PRO A 126 19.49 17.40 23.99
C PRO A 126 20.78 17.10 24.77
N SER A 127 21.93 17.52 24.23
CA SER A 127 23.25 17.39 24.84
C SER A 127 23.40 18.12 26.20
N VAL A 128 22.30 18.50 26.84
CA VAL A 128 22.16 19.13 28.17
C VAL A 128 22.79 18.27 29.26
N TYR A 129 22.77 16.94 29.11
CA TYR A 129 23.34 16.03 30.11
C TYR A 129 24.88 16.04 30.14
N TRP A 130 25.54 16.44 29.04
CA TRP A 130 27.00 16.48 28.96
C TRP A 130 27.62 17.81 29.43
N LYS A 131 26.83 18.88 29.56
CA LYS A 131 27.30 20.19 30.06
C LYS A 131 27.21 20.35 31.58
N LYS A 132 26.59 19.43 32.32
CA LYS A 132 26.47 19.48 33.80
C LYS A 132 27.48 18.63 34.57
N GLN A 133 28.37 17.90 33.90
CA GLN A 133 29.41 17.08 34.53
C GLN A 133 30.84 17.65 34.40
N HIS A 134 30.98 18.84 33.79
CA HIS A 134 32.28 19.48 33.54
C HIS A 134 32.37 20.93 34.09
N PHE A 135 31.58 21.27 35.11
CA PHE A 135 31.74 22.49 35.90
C PHE A 135 31.58 22.19 37.39
#